data_AF-A0A6I1K8C5-F1
#
_entry.id   AF-A0A6I1K8C5-F1
#
_cell.length_a   1.000
_cell.length_b   1.000
_cell.length_c   1.000
_cell.angle_alpha   90.00
_cell.angle_beta   90.00
_cell.angle_gamma   90.00
#
_symmetry.space_group_name_H-M   'P 1'
#
loop_
_entity.id
_entity.type
_entity.pdbx_description
1 polymer ?
#
loop_
_entity_poly.entity_id
_entity_poly.type
_entity_poly.pdbx_seq_one_letter_code
_entity_poly.pdbx_strand_id
1 'polypeptide(L)'
;MSESHSRPPSGVEVGPDVVLYFGEKIVVCAVKEMPEWESKESSRPAIEFEEKRYYLSRKLRGDEDRPIRYELAPWPDFAGVRPKVVIVYDEDYVALRDGAFKKIRPADGHKTGWRFLYPLLGFAPASFKEDVLEPHGINPLRVSLVTCLGAYVFFMVELVSLFFFSHGIFQRLAGIFIWLDYLAVVLLPFDSAVRFYQILNRERYPDGFFEWLPKFLQRR
;
A
#
# COMPACT_ATOMS: atom_id res chain seq x y z
N MET A 1 36.72 4.86 22.90
CA MET A 1 35.34 5.38 22.83
C MET A 1 34.70 5.10 24.17
N SER A 2 34.75 6.08 25.08
CA SER A 2 34.23 5.93 26.44
C SER A 2 32.73 6.17 26.42
N GLU A 3 31.95 5.15 26.76
CA GLU A 3 30.51 5.27 27.03
C GLU A 3 30.34 6.09 28.32
N SER A 4 30.15 7.39 28.14
CA SER A 4 29.75 8.32 29.20
C SER A 4 28.37 7.88 29.73
N HIS A 5 28.35 7.26 30.90
CA HIS A 5 27.15 7.07 31.72
C HIS A 5 26.64 8.44 32.19
N SER A 6 25.98 9.12 31.26
CA SER A 6 25.25 10.37 31.47
C SER A 6 23.90 10.04 32.11
N ARG A 7 23.46 10.90 33.04
CA ARG A 7 22.14 10.82 33.68
C ARG A 7 21.04 10.55 32.65
N PRO A 8 19.97 9.83 33.01
CA PRO A 8 18.86 9.59 32.10
C PRO A 8 18.40 10.95 31.55
N PRO A 9 18.40 11.13 30.22
CA PRO A 9 17.99 12.39 29.61
C PRO A 9 16.57 12.73 30.06
N SER A 10 16.33 13.98 30.45
CA SER A 10 14.98 14.49 30.71
C SER A 10 14.14 14.29 29.45
N GLY A 11 13.20 13.36 29.50
CA GLY A 11 12.30 13.04 28.41
C GLY A 11 10.96 13.76 28.55
N VAL A 12 10.39 14.19 27.44
CA VAL A 12 9.01 14.68 27.34
C VAL A 12 8.17 13.63 26.62
N GLU A 13 7.00 13.32 27.16
CA GLU A 13 6.06 12.39 26.53
C GLU A 13 5.16 13.15 25.54
N VAL A 14 4.99 12.59 24.34
CA VAL A 14 4.10 13.12 23.30
C VAL A 14 3.21 11.97 22.86
N GLY A 15 2.07 11.82 23.55
CA GLY A 15 1.25 10.61 23.45
C GLY A 15 2.06 9.35 23.84
N PRO A 16 2.03 8.25 23.06
CA PRO A 16 2.83 7.04 23.32
C PRO A 16 4.34 7.19 23.08
N ASP A 17 4.76 8.27 22.41
CA ASP A 17 6.15 8.48 22.02
C ASP A 17 6.89 9.29 23.10
N VAL A 18 8.23 9.16 23.15
CA VAL A 18 9.07 9.94 24.07
C VAL A 18 10.16 10.67 23.33
N VAL A 19 10.31 11.95 23.64
CA VAL A 19 11.33 12.84 23.09
C VAL A 19 12.43 13.01 24.11
N LEU A 20 13.66 12.66 23.75
CA LEU A 20 14.86 12.80 24.58
C LEU A 20 15.74 13.93 24.04
N TYR A 21 16.15 14.85 24.90
CA TYR A 21 17.01 15.97 24.51
C TYR A 21 18.49 15.61 24.67
N PHE A 22 19.27 15.86 23.61
CA PHE A 22 20.73 15.69 23.56
C PHE A 22 21.38 16.97 23.05
N GLY A 23 21.42 18.00 23.90
CA GLY A 23 21.86 19.34 23.51
C GLY A 23 20.88 19.96 22.52
N GLU A 24 21.35 20.24 21.30
CA GLU A 24 20.50 20.78 20.22
C GLU A 24 19.79 19.69 19.41
N LYS A 25 20.21 18.43 19.54
CA LYS A 25 19.56 17.30 18.88
C LYS A 25 18.47 16.76 19.77
N ILE A 26 17.39 16.28 19.15
CA ILE A 26 16.34 15.55 19.86
C ILE A 26 16.22 14.15 19.27
N VAL A 27 15.97 13.17 20.13
CA VAL A 27 15.76 11.78 19.74
C VAL A 27 14.32 11.41 20.07
N VAL A 28 13.53 11.14 19.04
CA VAL A 28 12.13 10.72 19.19
C VAL A 28 12.08 9.20 19.19
N CYS A 29 11.78 8.61 20.34
CA CYS A 29 11.53 7.20 20.51
C CYS A 29 10.04 6.93 20.24
N ALA A 30 9.74 6.41 19.05
CA ALA A 30 8.38 6.23 18.57
C ALA A 30 7.93 4.76 18.65
N VAL A 31 6.66 4.57 18.97
CA VAL A 31 6.03 3.24 18.96
C VAL A 31 5.72 2.77 17.54
N LYS A 32 5.45 3.73 16.63
CA LYS A 32 5.10 3.45 15.23
C LYS A 32 5.91 4.31 14.27
N GLU A 33 5.97 3.84 13.03
CA GLU A 33 6.69 4.50 11.96
C GLU A 33 6.00 5.80 11.52
N MET A 34 6.81 6.80 11.18
CA MET A 34 6.41 8.10 10.64
C MET A 34 6.84 8.19 9.16
N PRO A 35 6.04 7.64 8.23
CA PRO A 35 6.42 7.58 6.81
C PRO A 35 6.61 8.97 6.18
N GLU A 36 5.92 9.99 6.70
CA GLU A 36 6.04 11.37 6.23
C GLU A 36 7.40 12.00 6.55
N TRP A 37 8.16 11.43 7.48
CA TRP A 37 9.47 11.92 7.90
C TRP A 37 10.60 11.43 7.00
N GLU A 38 10.37 10.41 6.18
CA GLU A 38 11.41 9.83 5.33
C GLU A 38 11.92 10.85 4.31
N SER A 39 13.22 11.16 4.37
CA SER A 39 13.81 12.10 3.44
C SER A 39 13.84 11.49 2.04
N LYS A 40 13.21 12.16 1.08
CA LYS A 40 13.48 11.88 -0.33
C LYS A 40 14.74 12.66 -0.70
N GLU A 41 15.59 12.10 -1.57
CA GLU A 41 16.87 12.72 -1.97
C GLU A 41 16.74 14.20 -2.38
N SER A 42 15.57 14.58 -2.92
CA SER A 42 15.28 15.95 -3.39
C SER A 42 14.51 16.84 -2.41
N SER A 43 14.05 16.32 -1.25
CA SER A 43 13.27 17.12 -0.30
C SER A 43 13.28 16.54 1.11
N ARG A 44 13.76 17.33 2.07
CA ARG A 44 13.67 17.03 3.50
C ARG A 44 12.45 17.75 4.09
N PRO A 45 11.53 17.05 4.76
CA PRO A 45 10.46 17.72 5.51
C PRO A 45 11.07 18.44 6.72
N ALA A 46 10.56 19.65 7.02
CA ALA A 46 10.85 20.31 8.30
C ALA A 46 9.87 19.77 9.35
N ILE A 47 10.39 19.32 10.46
CA ILE A 47 9.62 18.82 11.59
C ILE A 47 9.66 19.91 12.67
N GLU A 48 8.51 20.49 12.99
CA GLU A 48 8.39 21.54 13.99
C GLU A 48 7.97 20.94 15.33
N PHE A 49 8.77 21.14 16.37
CA PHE A 49 8.53 20.65 17.73
C PHE A 49 8.93 21.75 18.72
N GLU A 50 8.02 22.12 19.63
CA GLU A 50 8.22 23.23 20.58
C GLU A 50 8.74 24.52 19.91
N GLU A 51 8.08 24.94 18.82
CA GLU A 51 8.42 26.12 18.01
C GLU A 51 9.82 26.09 17.34
N LYS A 52 10.54 24.97 17.45
CA LYS A 52 11.84 24.75 16.81
C LYS A 52 11.71 23.81 15.64
N ARG A 53 12.46 24.11 14.57
CA ARG A 53 12.47 23.29 13.37
C ARG A 53 13.65 22.34 13.38
N TYR A 54 13.36 21.12 12.99
CA TYR A 54 14.31 20.05 12.87
C TYR A 54 14.19 19.36 11.51
N TYR A 55 15.21 18.61 11.13
CA TYR A 55 15.14 17.64 10.05
C TYR A 55 15.54 16.27 10.56
N LEU A 56 14.99 15.23 9.93
CA LEU A 56 15.40 13.86 10.21
C LEU A 56 16.83 13.64 9.74
N SER A 57 17.76 13.46 10.69
CA SER A 57 19.17 13.17 10.42
C SER A 57 19.39 11.68 10.25
N ARG A 58 18.80 10.87 11.13
CA ARG A 58 18.95 9.41 11.11
C ARG A 58 17.73 8.69 11.68
N LYS A 59 17.40 7.56 11.08
CA LYS A 59 16.44 6.57 11.61
C LYS A 59 17.22 5.38 12.14
N LEU A 60 16.98 5.02 13.40
CA LEU A 60 17.65 3.94 14.12
C LEU A 60 16.62 2.93 14.63
N ARG A 61 17.09 1.72 14.90
CA ARG A 61 16.32 0.71 15.62
C ARG A 61 16.39 1.01 17.12
N GLY A 62 15.24 1.06 17.77
CA GLY A 62 15.09 1.25 19.21
C GLY A 62 14.92 -0.07 19.96
N ASP A 63 14.33 0.03 21.16
CA ASP A 63 14.12 -1.09 22.08
C ASP A 63 12.75 -1.76 21.82
N GLU A 64 12.42 -2.81 22.59
CA GLU A 64 11.20 -3.60 22.40
C GLU A 64 9.91 -2.77 22.47
N ASP A 65 9.81 -1.85 23.43
CA ASP A 65 8.62 -0.99 23.61
C ASP A 65 8.53 0.15 22.58
N ARG A 66 9.68 0.61 22.08
CA ARG A 66 9.80 1.74 21.17
C ARG A 66 10.79 1.37 20.07
N PRO A 67 10.35 0.59 19.07
CA PRO A 67 11.24 -0.07 18.13
C PRO A 67 11.93 0.88 17.16
N ILE A 68 11.54 2.15 17.12
CA ILE A 68 12.06 3.13 16.17
C ILE A 68 12.54 4.36 16.92
N ARG A 69 13.78 4.79 16.63
CA ARG A 69 14.38 6.01 17.15
C ARG A 69 14.69 6.95 15.99
N TYR A 70 14.15 8.16 16.03
CA TYR A 70 14.40 9.20 15.05
C TYR A 70 15.33 10.25 15.65
N GLU A 71 16.54 10.38 15.13
CA GLU A 71 17.45 11.46 15.50
C GLU A 71 17.15 12.67 14.63
N LEU A 72 16.70 13.74 15.28
CA LEU A 72 16.38 15.01 14.65
C LEU A 72 17.49 16.02 14.97
N ALA A 73 18.00 16.66 13.92
CA ALA A 73 18.98 17.73 14.03
C ALA A 73 18.32 19.08 13.74
N PRO A 74 18.80 20.18 14.35
CA PRO A 74 18.28 21.52 14.11
C PRO A 74 18.25 21.85 12.62
N TRP A 75 17.18 22.46 12.15
CA TRP A 75 17.09 22.92 10.78
C TRP A 75 18.20 23.95 10.51
N PRO A 76 18.97 23.82 9.42
CA PRO A 76 20.00 24.80 9.11
C PRO A 76 19.37 26.15 8.78
N ASP A 77 19.75 27.21 9.51
CA ASP A 77 19.30 28.58 9.25
C ASP A 77 19.91 29.21 7.97
N PHE A 78 20.66 28.44 7.18
CA PHE A 78 21.29 28.93 5.97
C PHE A 78 20.22 29.35 4.93
N ALA A 79 20.34 30.59 4.47
CA ALA A 79 19.33 31.43 3.80
C ALA A 79 18.78 30.97 2.42
N GLY A 80 18.83 29.68 2.08
CA GLY A 80 18.39 29.17 0.78
C GLY A 80 17.46 27.96 0.80
N VAL A 81 17.38 27.22 1.91
CA VAL A 81 16.66 25.93 1.93
C VAL A 81 15.28 26.12 2.57
N ARG A 82 14.28 26.42 1.74
CA ARG A 82 12.88 26.40 2.19
C ARG A 82 12.36 24.96 2.24
N PRO A 83 11.80 24.49 3.37
CA PRO A 83 11.16 23.18 3.41
C PRO A 83 9.96 23.17 2.46
N LYS A 84 9.77 22.07 1.74
CA LYS A 84 8.60 21.87 0.88
C LYS A 84 7.35 21.53 1.70
N VAL A 85 7.56 20.84 2.82
CA VAL A 85 6.52 20.39 3.74
C VAL A 85 7.01 20.70 5.15
N VAL A 86 6.13 21.29 5.96
CA VAL A 86 6.33 21.49 7.39
C VAL A 86 5.35 20.57 8.11
N ILE A 87 5.87 19.73 9.00
CA ILE A 87 5.11 18.78 9.80
C ILE A 87 5.18 19.27 11.24
N VAL A 88 4.05 19.65 11.81
CA VAL A 88 3.96 19.99 13.24
C VAL A 88 3.90 18.68 14.01
N TYR A 89 4.90 18.43 14.84
CA TYR A 89 4.99 17.24 15.68
C TYR A 89 4.48 17.58 17.07
N ASP A 90 3.23 17.21 17.33
CA ASP A 90 2.54 17.39 18.60
C ASP A 90 1.71 16.14 18.94
N GLU A 91 0.97 16.21 20.05
CA GLU A 91 0.10 15.12 20.49
C GLU A 91 -1.00 14.81 19.45
N ASP A 92 -1.52 15.83 18.77
CA ASP A 92 -2.55 15.68 17.74
C ASP A 92 -2.03 14.93 16.50
N TYR A 93 -0.82 15.26 16.05
CA TYR A 93 -0.14 14.52 14.99
C TYR A 93 0.04 13.05 15.35
N VAL A 94 0.49 12.77 16.59
CA VAL A 94 0.66 11.40 17.07
C VAL A 94 -0.68 10.66 17.15
N ALA A 95 -1.74 11.32 17.60
CA ALA A 95 -3.09 10.76 17.63
C ALA A 95 -3.64 10.45 16.22
N LEU A 96 -3.43 11.35 15.25
CA LEU A 96 -3.81 11.16 13.85
C LEU A 96 -3.07 9.98 13.22
N ARG A 97 -1.75 9.91 13.41
CA ARG A 97 -0.92 8.77 12.99
C ARG A 97 -1.48 7.47 13.56
N ASP A 98 -1.71 7.44 14.86
CA ASP A 98 -2.19 6.25 15.56
C ASP A 98 -3.58 5.83 15.11
N GLY A 99 -4.47 6.79 14.81
CA GLY A 99 -5.76 6.56 14.18
C GLY A 99 -5.64 5.96 12.78
N ALA A 100 -4.69 6.44 11.97
CA ALA A 100 -4.42 5.88 10.65
C ALA A 100 -3.94 4.42 10.75
N PHE A 101 -3.02 4.12 11.67
CA PHE A 101 -2.58 2.73 11.90
C PHE A 101 -3.69 1.84 12.46
N LYS A 102 -4.59 2.36 13.30
CA LYS A 102 -5.77 1.60 13.76
C LYS A 102 -6.71 1.25 12.59
N LYS A 103 -6.87 2.15 11.63
CA LYS A 103 -7.64 1.89 10.38
C LYS A 103 -6.93 0.92 9.44
N ILE A 104 -5.59 0.99 9.37
CA ILE A 104 -4.75 0.11 8.54
C ILE A 104 -4.46 -1.23 9.22
N ARG A 105 -4.97 -1.48 10.43
CA ARG A 105 -4.93 -2.79 11.10
C ARG A 105 -6.25 -3.53 10.81
N PRO A 106 -6.42 -4.14 9.63
CA PRO A 106 -7.52 -5.05 9.40
C PRO A 106 -7.39 -6.19 10.40
N ALA A 107 -8.53 -6.65 10.90
CA ALA A 107 -8.62 -7.83 11.76
C ALA A 107 -7.84 -8.99 11.11
N ASP A 108 -6.62 -9.24 11.60
CA ASP A 108 -5.63 -10.11 10.95
C ASP A 108 -6.09 -11.58 10.83
N GLY A 109 -7.18 -11.95 11.53
CA GLY A 109 -7.80 -13.28 11.44
C GLY A 109 -8.56 -13.56 10.13
N HIS A 110 -9.14 -12.56 9.46
CA HIS A 110 -10.01 -12.79 8.28
C HIS A 110 -9.26 -12.77 6.94
N LYS A 111 -7.99 -12.36 6.91
CA LYS A 111 -7.22 -12.22 5.67
C LYS A 111 -6.81 -13.54 5.01
N THR A 112 -6.74 -14.64 5.77
CA THR A 112 -6.29 -15.92 5.22
C THR A 112 -7.29 -16.48 4.19
N GLY A 113 -8.60 -16.32 4.43
CA GLY A 113 -9.63 -16.77 3.49
C GLY A 113 -9.57 -16.03 2.15
N TRP A 114 -9.38 -14.71 2.19
CA TRP A 114 -9.30 -13.88 0.98
C TRP A 114 -8.10 -14.18 0.09
N ARG A 115 -7.02 -14.76 0.62
CA ARG A 115 -5.85 -15.16 -0.18
C ARG A 115 -6.15 -16.28 -1.18
N PHE A 116 -7.05 -17.20 -0.84
CA PHE A 116 -7.47 -18.27 -1.76
C PHE A 116 -8.40 -17.74 -2.86
N LEU A 117 -9.22 -16.74 -2.53
CA LEU A 117 -10.11 -16.09 -3.49
C LEU A 117 -9.43 -14.98 -4.30
N TYR A 118 -8.20 -14.59 -3.92
CA TYR A 118 -7.45 -13.48 -4.53
C TYR A 118 -7.38 -13.52 -6.06
N PRO A 119 -7.16 -14.67 -6.72
CA PRO A 119 -7.16 -14.75 -8.17
C PRO A 119 -8.52 -14.44 -8.80
N LEU A 120 -9.62 -14.77 -8.10
CA LEU A 120 -10.98 -14.54 -8.57
C LEU A 120 -11.48 -13.12 -8.28
N LEU A 121 -10.98 -12.50 -7.20
CA LEU A 121 -11.40 -11.16 -6.77
C LEU A 121 -11.11 -10.06 -7.79
N GLY A 122 -10.10 -10.23 -8.65
CA GLY A 122 -9.84 -9.23 -9.70
C GLY A 122 -10.90 -9.21 -10.79
N PHE A 123 -11.71 -10.26 -10.92
CA PHE A 123 -12.87 -10.28 -11.82
C PHE A 123 -14.13 -9.66 -11.20
N ALA A 124 -14.11 -9.36 -9.90
CA ALA A 124 -15.25 -8.77 -9.23
C ALA A 124 -15.61 -7.40 -9.85
N PRO A 125 -16.89 -7.00 -9.73
CA PRO A 125 -17.36 -5.66 -10.08
C PRO A 125 -16.53 -4.55 -9.43
N ALA A 126 -16.40 -3.40 -10.09
CA ALA A 126 -15.67 -2.26 -9.55
C ALA A 126 -16.25 -1.78 -8.21
N SER A 127 -17.59 -1.74 -8.11
CA SER A 127 -18.30 -1.41 -6.86
C SER A 127 -17.97 -2.38 -5.72
N PHE A 128 -17.90 -3.69 -6.00
CA PHE A 128 -17.52 -4.68 -5.00
C PHE A 128 -16.09 -4.47 -4.49
N LYS A 129 -15.16 -4.09 -5.37
CA LYS A 129 -13.77 -3.81 -4.97
C LYS A 129 -13.68 -2.58 -4.05
N GLU A 130 -14.47 -1.55 -4.33
CA GLU A 130 -14.55 -0.34 -3.51
C GLU A 130 -15.23 -0.61 -2.16
N ASP A 131 -16.43 -1.21 -2.19
CA ASP A 131 -17.25 -1.41 -1.00
C ASP A 131 -16.72 -2.51 -0.06
N VAL A 132 -16.09 -3.55 -0.61
CA VAL A 132 -15.69 -4.75 0.14
C VAL A 132 -14.18 -4.86 0.29
N LEU A 133 -13.39 -4.68 -0.77
CA LEU A 133 -11.95 -4.96 -0.70
C LEU A 133 -11.15 -3.82 -0.07
N GLU A 134 -11.46 -2.57 -0.38
CA GLU A 134 -10.72 -1.41 0.14
C GLU A 134 -10.83 -1.28 1.68
N PRO A 135 -11.98 -1.47 2.33
CA PRO A 135 -12.07 -1.48 3.79
C PRO A 135 -11.25 -2.59 4.46
N HIS A 136 -10.98 -3.69 3.75
CA HIS A 136 -10.13 -4.78 4.23
C HIS A 136 -8.63 -4.53 3.97
N GLY A 137 -8.26 -3.35 3.44
CA GLY A 137 -6.89 -2.97 3.10
C GLY A 137 -6.33 -3.72 1.89
N ILE A 138 -7.21 -4.28 1.04
CA ILE A 138 -6.81 -4.98 -0.17
C ILE A 138 -6.73 -3.94 -1.29
N ASN A 139 -5.53 -3.76 -1.86
CA ASN A 139 -5.32 -2.82 -2.94
C ASN A 139 -5.96 -3.36 -4.25
N PRO A 140 -7.01 -2.71 -4.78
CA PRO A 140 -7.78 -3.21 -5.93
C PRO A 140 -6.96 -3.24 -7.23
N LEU A 141 -6.00 -2.33 -7.38
CA LEU A 141 -5.07 -2.30 -8.53
C LEU A 141 -4.19 -3.55 -8.53
N ARG A 142 -3.61 -3.88 -7.36
CA ARG A 142 -2.73 -5.06 -7.22
C ARG A 142 -3.49 -6.36 -7.45
N VAL A 143 -4.71 -6.47 -6.93
CA VAL A 143 -5.59 -7.63 -7.18
C VAL A 143 -5.88 -7.75 -8.68
N SER A 144 -6.30 -6.66 -9.32
CA SER A 144 -6.66 -6.67 -10.74
C SER A 144 -5.47 -7.04 -11.62
N LEU A 145 -4.25 -6.56 -11.30
CA LEU A 145 -3.03 -6.94 -12.03
C LEU A 145 -2.70 -8.44 -11.89
N VAL A 146 -2.77 -8.99 -10.68
CA VAL A 146 -2.52 -10.41 -10.42
C VAL A 146 -3.56 -11.27 -11.14
N THR A 147 -4.84 -10.87 -11.11
CA THR A 147 -5.90 -11.56 -11.83
C THR A 147 -5.73 -11.47 -13.34
N CYS A 148 -5.37 -10.32 -13.92
CA CYS A 148 -5.08 -10.21 -15.35
C CYS A 148 -3.91 -11.13 -15.76
N LEU A 149 -2.84 -11.20 -14.97
CA LEU A 149 -1.73 -12.11 -15.23
C LEU A 149 -2.18 -13.58 -15.15
N GLY A 150 -2.96 -13.93 -14.12
CA GLY A 150 -3.50 -15.28 -13.96
C GLY A 150 -4.43 -15.67 -15.11
N ALA A 151 -5.30 -14.76 -15.54
CA ALA A 151 -6.20 -14.91 -16.67
C ALA A 151 -5.44 -15.16 -17.97
N TYR A 152 -4.37 -14.40 -18.22
CA TYR A 152 -3.50 -14.58 -19.38
C TYR A 152 -2.80 -15.95 -19.36
N VAL A 153 -2.23 -16.35 -18.21
CA VAL A 153 -1.60 -17.68 -18.08
C VAL A 153 -2.63 -18.78 -18.32
N PHE A 154 -3.82 -18.68 -17.72
CA PHE A 154 -4.90 -19.65 -17.93
C PHE A 154 -5.31 -19.71 -19.40
N PHE A 155 -5.51 -18.56 -20.05
CA PHE A 155 -5.79 -18.48 -21.49
C PHE A 155 -4.73 -19.19 -22.34
N MET A 156 -3.45 -18.99 -22.05
CA MET A 156 -2.36 -19.64 -22.80
C MET A 156 -2.38 -21.16 -22.62
N VAL A 157 -2.62 -21.64 -21.40
CA VAL A 157 -2.71 -23.08 -21.11
C VAL A 157 -3.96 -23.70 -21.76
N GLU A 158 -5.08 -22.98 -21.76
CA GLU A 158 -6.31 -23.40 -22.42
C GLU A 158 -6.12 -23.49 -23.94
N LEU A 159 -5.50 -22.48 -24.54
CA LEU A 159 -5.22 -22.44 -25.97
C LEU A 159 -4.33 -23.61 -26.40
N VAL A 160 -3.26 -23.89 -25.65
CA VAL A 160 -2.40 -25.05 -25.87
C VAL A 160 -3.18 -26.34 -25.69
N SER A 161 -4.06 -26.43 -24.69
CA SER A 161 -4.88 -27.61 -24.41
C SER A 161 -5.79 -27.95 -25.59
N LEU A 162 -6.55 -26.96 -26.07
CA LEU A 162 -7.45 -27.12 -27.22
C LEU A 162 -6.69 -27.45 -28.50
N PHE A 163 -5.59 -26.75 -28.78
CA PHE A 163 -4.85 -26.92 -30.03
C PHE A 163 -4.12 -28.26 -30.13
N PHE A 164 -3.41 -28.67 -29.07
CA PHE A 164 -2.56 -29.86 -29.11
C PHE A 164 -3.27 -31.13 -28.69
N PHE A 165 -4.33 -31.04 -27.88
CA PHE A 165 -4.98 -32.22 -27.31
C PHE A 165 -6.46 -32.35 -27.67
N SER A 166 -7.00 -31.44 -28.49
CA SER A 166 -8.40 -31.42 -28.94
C SER A 166 -9.45 -31.31 -27.83
N HIS A 167 -9.01 -31.07 -26.58
CA HIS A 167 -9.87 -30.99 -25.40
C HIS A 167 -9.35 -29.88 -24.50
N GLY A 168 -10.27 -29.02 -24.04
CA GLY A 168 -9.95 -27.95 -23.12
C GLY A 168 -9.85 -28.39 -21.66
N ILE A 169 -9.47 -27.47 -20.78
CA ILE A 169 -9.28 -27.76 -19.35
C ILE A 169 -10.63 -28.12 -18.70
N PHE A 170 -11.72 -27.43 -19.03
CA PHE A 170 -13.03 -27.69 -18.43
C PHE A 170 -13.58 -29.06 -18.87
N GLN A 171 -13.44 -29.38 -20.15
CA GLN A 171 -13.80 -30.71 -20.66
C GLN A 171 -12.98 -31.82 -19.98
N ARG A 172 -11.68 -31.62 -19.77
CA ARG A 172 -10.80 -32.61 -19.14
C ARG A 172 -11.06 -32.81 -17.65
N LEU A 173 -11.24 -31.73 -16.90
CA LEU A 173 -11.34 -31.80 -15.43
C LEU A 173 -12.74 -32.18 -14.97
N ALA A 174 -13.78 -31.74 -15.68
CA ALA A 174 -15.15 -31.85 -15.22
C ALA A 174 -16.08 -32.56 -16.22
N GLY A 175 -15.58 -32.99 -17.38
CA GLY A 175 -16.40 -33.63 -18.42
C GLY A 175 -17.45 -32.70 -19.03
N ILE A 176 -17.27 -31.38 -18.90
CA ILE A 176 -18.24 -30.39 -19.35
C ILE A 176 -18.09 -30.16 -20.86
N PHE A 177 -19.11 -29.55 -21.47
CA PHE A 177 -19.15 -29.18 -22.88
C PHE A 177 -18.00 -28.26 -23.30
N ILE A 178 -17.38 -28.58 -24.44
CA ILE A 178 -16.25 -27.85 -25.07
C ILE A 178 -16.53 -26.36 -25.37
N TRP A 179 -17.80 -25.93 -25.43
CA TRP A 179 -18.12 -24.52 -25.68
C TRP A 179 -17.70 -23.60 -24.53
N LEU A 180 -17.58 -24.11 -23.30
CA LEU A 180 -17.06 -23.33 -22.18
C LEU A 180 -15.57 -23.00 -22.36
N ASP A 181 -14.80 -23.97 -22.86
CA ASP A 181 -13.39 -23.77 -23.18
C ASP A 181 -13.22 -22.70 -24.26
N TYR A 182 -14.01 -22.77 -25.35
CA TYR A 182 -14.03 -21.72 -26.37
C TYR A 182 -14.47 -20.35 -25.81
N LEU A 183 -15.47 -20.32 -24.94
CA LEU A 183 -15.93 -19.09 -24.31
C LEU A 183 -14.82 -18.48 -23.43
N ALA A 184 -14.08 -19.29 -22.68
CA ALA A 184 -12.96 -18.84 -21.87
C ALA A 184 -11.82 -18.28 -22.75
N VAL A 185 -11.51 -18.95 -23.87
CA VAL A 185 -10.52 -18.47 -24.86
C VAL A 185 -10.89 -17.11 -25.44
N VAL A 186 -12.18 -16.80 -25.59
CA VAL A 186 -12.63 -15.51 -26.12
C VAL A 186 -12.75 -14.47 -25.02
N LEU A 187 -13.48 -14.75 -23.94
CA LEU A 187 -13.83 -13.73 -22.93
C LEU A 187 -12.63 -13.30 -22.07
N LEU A 188 -11.77 -14.23 -21.65
CA LEU A 188 -10.66 -13.91 -20.75
C LEU A 188 -9.65 -12.92 -21.33
N PRO A 189 -9.15 -13.06 -22.57
CA PRO A 189 -8.22 -12.08 -23.11
C PRO A 189 -8.88 -10.72 -23.35
N PHE A 190 -10.15 -10.67 -23.73
CA PHE A 190 -10.88 -9.40 -23.87
C PHE A 190 -11.06 -8.68 -22.53
N ASP A 191 -11.52 -9.37 -21.49
CA ASP A 191 -11.62 -8.81 -20.14
C ASP A 191 -10.25 -8.34 -19.60
N SER A 192 -9.22 -9.17 -19.78
CA SER A 192 -7.85 -8.85 -19.37
C SER A 192 -7.31 -7.62 -20.11
N ALA A 193 -7.55 -7.51 -21.42
CA ALA A 193 -7.11 -6.37 -22.23
C ALA A 193 -7.79 -5.07 -21.81
N VAL A 194 -9.10 -5.10 -21.57
CA VAL A 194 -9.87 -3.93 -21.11
C VAL A 194 -9.39 -3.47 -19.74
N ARG A 195 -9.23 -4.38 -18.78
CA ARG A 195 -8.70 -4.06 -17.45
C ARG A 195 -7.26 -3.53 -17.53
N PHE A 196 -6.42 -4.15 -18.36
CA PHE A 196 -5.04 -3.73 -18.52
C PHE A 196 -4.94 -2.32 -19.13
N TYR A 197 -5.77 -2.01 -20.12
CA TYR A 197 -5.88 -0.66 -20.68
C TYR A 197 -6.28 0.38 -19.63
N GLN A 198 -7.28 0.09 -18.79
CA GLN A 198 -7.70 0.97 -17.71
C GLN A 198 -6.61 1.15 -16.63
N ILE A 199 -5.88 0.08 -16.30
CA ILE A 199 -4.71 0.14 -15.41
C ILE A 199 -3.63 1.06 -15.98
N LEU A 200 -3.34 0.98 -17.28
CA LEU A 200 -2.38 1.88 -17.95
C LEU A 200 -2.84 3.34 -17.91
N ASN A 201 -4.15 3.59 -17.99
CA ASN A 201 -4.76 4.90 -17.83
C ASN A 201 -4.89 5.36 -16.37
N ARG A 202 -4.33 4.61 -15.42
CA ARG A 202 -4.33 4.92 -13.98
C ARG A 202 -5.72 5.00 -13.38
N GLU A 203 -6.69 4.25 -13.93
CA GLU A 203 -7.98 4.11 -13.28
C GLU A 203 -7.83 3.37 -11.96
N ARG A 204 -8.42 3.93 -10.90
CA ARG A 204 -8.26 3.41 -9.53
C ARG A 204 -8.96 2.07 -9.33
N TYR A 205 -10.08 1.86 -10.02
CA TYR A 205 -10.89 0.64 -9.98
C TYR A 205 -11.21 0.20 -11.41
N PRO A 206 -10.38 -0.69 -12.00
CA PRO A 206 -10.63 -1.13 -13.36
C PRO A 206 -11.89 -2.01 -13.42
N ASP A 207 -12.86 -1.53 -14.18
CA ASP A 207 -14.08 -2.20 -14.60
C ASP A 207 -13.77 -3.50 -15.37
N GLY A 208 -14.58 -4.53 -15.14
CA GLY A 208 -14.59 -5.70 -16.03
C GLY A 208 -15.15 -5.37 -17.41
N PHE A 209 -14.93 -6.25 -18.38
CA PHE A 209 -15.46 -6.09 -19.75
C PHE A 209 -16.96 -5.79 -19.77
N PHE A 210 -17.74 -6.54 -18.98
CA PHE A 210 -19.19 -6.38 -18.91
C PHE A 210 -19.64 -5.07 -18.22
N GLU A 211 -18.85 -4.52 -17.31
CA GLU A 211 -19.12 -3.22 -16.68
C GLU A 211 -18.68 -2.06 -17.58
N TRP A 212 -17.56 -2.25 -18.25
CA TRP A 212 -16.95 -1.28 -19.14
C TRP A 212 -17.79 -1.07 -20.41
N LEU A 213 -18.32 -2.15 -21.01
CA LEU A 213 -19.06 -2.10 -22.26
C LEU A 213 -20.25 -1.12 -22.26
N PRO A 214 -21.19 -1.15 -21.29
CA PRO A 214 -22.29 -0.18 -21.26
C PRO A 214 -21.81 1.25 -21.02
N LYS A 215 -20.79 1.46 -20.16
CA LYS A 215 -20.20 2.78 -19.92
C LYS A 215 -19.53 3.35 -21.17
N PHE A 216 -18.88 2.49 -21.95
CA PHE A 216 -18.26 2.87 -23.21
C PHE A 216 -19.29 3.26 -24.26
N LEU A 217 -20.38 2.51 -24.37
CA LEU A 217 -21.48 2.78 -25.31
C LEU A 217 -22.21 4.09 -25.00
N GLN A 218 -22.37 4.46 -23.72
CA GLN A 218 -23.00 5.72 -23.31
C GLN A 218 -22.16 6.97 -23.56
N ARG A 219 -20.84 6.82 -23.79
CA ARG A 219 -19.92 7.95 -24.02
C ARG A 219 -19.80 8.36 -25.50
N ARG A 220 -20.47 7.65 -26.41
CA ARG A 220 -20.53 7.96 -27.84
C ARG A 220 -21.86 8.59 -28.20
#